data_AF-Q24TK7-F1
#
_entry.id   AF-Q24TK7-F1
#
_cell.length_a   1.000
_cell.length_b   1.000
_cell.length_c   1.000
_cell.angle_alpha   90.00
_cell.angle_beta   90.00
_cell.angle_gamma   90.00
#
_symmetry.space_group_name_H-M   'P 1'
#
loop_
_entity.id
_entity.type
_entity.pdbx_description
1 polymer ?
#
loop_
_entity_poly.entity_id
_entity_poly.type
_entity_poly.pdbx_seq_one_letter_code
_entity_poly.pdbx_strand_id
1 'polypeptide(L)'
;MRKKLCVWLCIILISFTGCGNKREIEQPKDVRAISAKWQDDQLLYATSDGIFTYSPVDGRTENLMSEDIAKKDINWLNCNLSPDKSKYIVITMGHYDNTVEIRDSETDQATLQLNVDKYREGVGDYSPPVGQVEWLDNDTIFLSTEFRLFIINIKTGDEIQVTEECSPVTTRVSHNTKAPHLSWAFNVKKMGDKLYYYSKRQPKTPGLGSIYYGDKTGEHELLKNAWLLLAVDDKRFVYLKETKPDVAETFLYDISIGSSSPITAERCLEEGIFRTNEGKLVFMTGDMTGGVYQGVIYNPDTGQSQNVDIYSGERDFPDQDIDQRQFGHFMGAFEQDGECVFLFSVENYSKSQEKYIEEYLAYSTRSNKLIEIGDYGDTWLVNMSVSPSGDYIVVTKHNRPGDDDFLFEVLKSDDLLRQLQ
;
A
#
# COMPACT_ATOMS: atom_id res chain seq x y z
N MET A 1 -22.71 -54.25 -30.81
CA MET A 1 -21.46 -53.65 -30.29
C MET A 1 -21.29 -52.15 -30.56
N ARG A 2 -21.72 -51.59 -31.71
CA ARG A 2 -21.55 -50.15 -32.02
C ARG A 2 -22.23 -49.16 -31.05
N LYS A 3 -23.39 -49.47 -30.48
CA LYS A 3 -24.09 -48.57 -29.52
C LYS A 3 -23.39 -48.45 -28.16
N LYS A 4 -22.70 -49.50 -27.69
CA LYS A 4 -21.98 -49.45 -26.40
C LYS A 4 -20.67 -48.65 -26.50
N LEU A 5 -20.06 -48.60 -27.68
CA LEU A 5 -18.85 -47.83 -27.94
C LEU A 5 -19.11 -46.31 -27.94
N CYS A 6 -20.25 -45.86 -28.50
CA CYS A 6 -20.64 -44.44 -28.47
C CYS A 6 -20.92 -43.93 -27.05
N VAL A 7 -21.57 -44.73 -26.20
CA VAL A 7 -21.86 -44.31 -24.81
C VAL A 7 -20.57 -44.15 -24.02
N TRP A 8 -19.60 -45.04 -24.20
CA TRP A 8 -18.28 -44.92 -23.57
C TRP A 8 -17.50 -43.71 -24.09
N LEU A 9 -17.56 -43.42 -25.39
CA LEU A 9 -16.93 -42.22 -25.96
C LEU A 9 -17.56 -40.93 -25.43
N CYS A 10 -18.88 -40.88 -25.25
CA CYS A 10 -19.56 -39.73 -24.65
C CYS A 10 -19.20 -39.54 -23.17
N ILE A 11 -19.06 -40.62 -22.39
CA ILE A 11 -18.66 -40.53 -20.98
C ILE A 11 -17.19 -40.08 -20.84
N ILE A 12 -16.30 -40.59 -21.71
CA ILE A 12 -14.91 -40.13 -21.78
C ILE A 12 -14.85 -38.66 -22.21
N LEU A 13 -15.65 -38.24 -23.20
CA LEU A 13 -15.76 -36.84 -23.59
C LEU A 13 -16.28 -35.97 -22.44
N ILE A 14 -17.32 -36.36 -21.70
CA ILE A 14 -17.80 -35.60 -20.52
C ILE A 14 -16.71 -35.49 -19.43
N SER A 15 -15.86 -36.52 -19.31
CA SER A 15 -14.74 -36.54 -18.35
C SER A 15 -13.55 -35.68 -18.80
N PHE A 16 -13.30 -35.57 -20.13
CA PHE A 16 -12.21 -34.79 -20.71
C PHE A 16 -12.60 -33.35 -21.12
N THR A 17 -13.88 -33.08 -21.40
CA THR A 17 -14.42 -31.73 -21.61
C THR A 17 -14.82 -31.06 -20.31
N GLY A 18 -14.65 -31.74 -19.18
CA GLY A 18 -14.60 -31.13 -17.86
C GLY A 18 -15.58 -29.98 -17.68
N CYS A 19 -16.87 -30.22 -17.91
CA CYS A 19 -17.92 -29.46 -17.22
C CYS A 19 -17.94 -29.90 -15.76
N GLY A 20 -16.78 -29.85 -15.10
CA GLY A 20 -16.76 -29.61 -13.67
C GLY A 20 -17.31 -28.20 -13.55
N ASN A 21 -18.46 -28.05 -12.90
CA ASN A 21 -18.81 -26.77 -12.33
C ASN A 21 -17.58 -26.33 -11.54
N LYS A 22 -16.76 -25.43 -12.09
CA LYS A 22 -15.84 -24.64 -11.28
C LYS A 22 -16.79 -24.01 -10.26
N ARG A 23 -16.73 -24.48 -9.00
CA ARG A 23 -17.42 -23.79 -7.92
C ARG A 23 -16.97 -22.35 -8.03
N GLU A 24 -17.92 -21.47 -8.25
CA GLU A 24 -17.63 -20.05 -8.23
C GLU A 24 -17.03 -19.76 -6.86
N ILE A 25 -15.79 -19.29 -6.87
CA ILE A 25 -15.06 -18.99 -5.64
C ILE A 25 -15.74 -17.78 -5.02
N GLU A 26 -16.39 -18.00 -3.89
CA GLU A 26 -17.02 -16.94 -3.11
C GLU A 26 -15.92 -16.05 -2.53
N GLN A 27 -16.03 -14.75 -2.82
CA GLN A 27 -15.10 -13.74 -2.33
C GLN A 27 -15.57 -13.24 -0.95
N PRO A 28 -14.64 -12.89 -0.05
CA PRO A 28 -14.97 -12.22 1.20
C PRO A 28 -15.88 -11.01 0.95
N LYS A 29 -16.98 -10.92 1.69
CA LYS A 29 -17.95 -9.84 1.60
C LYS A 29 -18.38 -9.37 2.97
N ASP A 30 -18.34 -8.04 3.17
CA ASP A 30 -18.70 -7.35 4.41
C ASP A 30 -18.04 -7.98 5.66
N VAL A 31 -16.77 -8.34 5.52
CA VAL A 31 -15.96 -8.87 6.63
C VAL A 31 -15.49 -7.70 7.49
N ARG A 32 -15.79 -7.75 8.80
CA ARG A 32 -15.31 -6.76 9.77
C ARG A 32 -13.86 -7.03 10.14
N ALA A 33 -12.99 -6.06 9.89
CA ALA A 33 -11.55 -6.17 10.09
C ALA A 33 -10.97 -4.93 10.75
N ILE A 34 -9.85 -5.13 11.43
CA ILE A 34 -9.00 -4.09 12.02
C ILE A 34 -7.93 -3.66 10.99
N SER A 35 -7.49 -4.60 10.15
CA SER A 35 -6.56 -4.34 9.05
C SER A 35 -6.78 -5.33 7.91
N ALA A 36 -6.48 -4.88 6.68
CA ALA A 36 -6.53 -5.70 5.48
C ALA A 36 -5.52 -5.14 4.47
N LYS A 37 -4.70 -6.02 3.89
CA LYS A 37 -3.71 -5.63 2.86
C LYS A 37 -3.30 -6.80 2.00
N TRP A 38 -2.88 -6.50 0.78
CA TRP A 38 -2.26 -7.50 -0.09
C TRP A 38 -0.83 -7.78 0.33
N GLN A 39 -0.46 -9.06 0.32
CA GLN A 39 0.91 -9.52 0.35
C GLN A 39 1.07 -10.63 -0.69
N ASP A 40 1.83 -10.35 -1.74
CA ASP A 40 1.68 -11.05 -3.02
C ASP A 40 0.20 -11.05 -3.42
N ASP A 41 -0.30 -12.11 -4.06
CA ASP A 41 -1.72 -12.29 -4.37
C ASP A 41 -2.54 -12.93 -3.24
N GLN A 42 -2.07 -12.83 -1.98
CA GLN A 42 -2.84 -13.24 -0.81
C GLN A 42 -3.29 -12.01 -0.04
N LEU A 43 -4.56 -11.98 0.36
CA LEU A 43 -5.08 -10.95 1.25
C LEU A 43 -4.80 -11.35 2.69
N LEU A 44 -3.99 -10.57 3.39
CA LEU A 44 -3.72 -10.72 4.81
C LEU A 44 -4.59 -9.72 5.57
N TYR A 45 -5.40 -10.22 6.51
CA TYR A 45 -6.31 -9.37 7.28
C TYR A 45 -6.44 -9.85 8.72
N ALA A 46 -6.81 -8.92 9.61
CA ALA A 46 -7.04 -9.20 11.02
C ALA A 46 -8.45 -8.79 11.43
N THR A 47 -9.06 -9.59 12.30
CA THR A 47 -10.39 -9.35 12.87
C THR A 47 -10.30 -9.42 14.39
N SER A 48 -11.43 -9.30 15.10
CA SER A 48 -11.48 -9.58 16.54
C SER A 48 -11.05 -11.00 16.90
N ASP A 49 -11.19 -11.94 15.95
CA ASP A 49 -11.07 -13.38 16.18
C ASP A 49 -9.71 -13.94 15.77
N GLY A 50 -8.82 -13.10 15.25
CA GLY A 50 -7.49 -13.52 14.83
C GLY A 50 -6.97 -12.87 13.55
N ILE A 51 -5.87 -13.45 13.05
CA ILE A 51 -5.20 -13.07 11.80
C ILE A 51 -5.44 -14.16 10.77
N PHE A 52 -5.78 -13.77 9.55
CA PHE A 52 -6.19 -14.65 8.46
C PHE A 52 -5.47 -14.30 7.16
N THR A 53 -5.23 -15.32 6.35
CA THR A 53 -4.84 -15.15 4.94
C THR A 53 -5.96 -15.68 4.06
N TYR A 54 -6.32 -14.94 3.02
CA TYR A 54 -7.25 -15.37 2.00
C TYR A 54 -6.52 -15.46 0.66
N SER A 55 -6.65 -16.60 0.00
CA SER A 55 -6.14 -16.84 -1.35
C SER A 55 -7.31 -16.78 -2.33
N PRO A 56 -7.41 -15.74 -3.17
CA PRO A 56 -8.50 -15.60 -4.14
C PRO A 56 -8.50 -16.71 -5.21
N VAL A 57 -7.33 -17.28 -5.53
CA VAL A 57 -7.13 -18.28 -6.59
C VAL A 57 -7.88 -19.59 -6.31
N ASP A 58 -7.96 -19.99 -5.04
CA ASP A 58 -8.63 -21.22 -4.59
C ASP A 58 -9.79 -20.96 -3.62
N GLY A 59 -10.01 -19.69 -3.21
CA GLY A 59 -11.08 -19.30 -2.30
C GLY A 59 -10.84 -19.69 -0.86
N ARG A 60 -9.59 -20.02 -0.51
CA ARG A 60 -9.28 -20.59 0.79
C ARG A 60 -8.88 -19.48 1.77
N THR A 61 -9.51 -19.48 2.94
CA THR A 61 -9.06 -18.73 4.11
C THR A 61 -8.29 -19.66 5.04
N GLU A 62 -7.08 -19.28 5.42
CA GLU A 62 -6.28 -19.94 6.45
C GLU A 62 -6.17 -19.03 7.67
N ASN A 63 -6.23 -19.62 8.86
CA ASN A 63 -6.04 -18.92 10.12
C ASN A 63 -4.57 -18.99 10.49
N LEU A 64 -3.92 -17.84 10.64
CA LEU A 64 -2.52 -17.75 11.09
C LEU A 64 -2.42 -17.66 12.62
N MET A 65 -3.36 -16.96 13.24
CA MET A 65 -3.41 -16.77 14.68
C MET A 65 -4.85 -16.83 15.17
N SER A 66 -5.15 -17.78 16.05
CA SER A 66 -6.47 -17.95 16.68
C SER A 66 -6.44 -17.38 18.09
N GLU A 67 -6.28 -16.07 18.20
CA GLU A 67 -6.37 -15.38 19.48
C GLU A 67 -7.55 -14.41 19.50
N ASP A 68 -8.14 -14.28 20.68
CA ASP A 68 -9.13 -13.25 20.96
C ASP A 68 -8.41 -11.90 21.07
N ILE A 69 -8.21 -11.26 19.91
CA ILE A 69 -7.60 -9.94 19.78
C ILE A 69 -8.43 -8.92 20.57
N ALA A 70 -9.75 -9.08 20.64
CA ALA A 70 -10.64 -8.19 21.39
C ALA A 70 -10.42 -8.22 22.92
N LYS A 71 -9.77 -9.26 23.46
CA LYS A 71 -9.35 -9.30 24.88
C LYS A 71 -8.04 -8.58 25.15
N LYS A 72 -7.27 -8.25 24.11
CA LYS A 72 -6.03 -7.48 24.20
C LYS A 72 -6.38 -6.03 23.83
N ASP A 73 -5.86 -5.06 24.58
CA ASP A 73 -6.05 -3.62 24.29
C ASP A 73 -5.27 -3.25 23.02
N ILE A 74 -5.71 -3.76 21.87
CA ILE A 74 -5.07 -3.62 20.56
C ILE A 74 -5.99 -2.77 19.68
N ASN A 75 -5.52 -1.58 19.31
CA ASN A 75 -6.24 -0.65 18.42
C ASN A 75 -5.68 -0.65 17.00
N TRP A 76 -4.48 -1.20 16.78
CA TRP A 76 -3.92 -1.36 15.45
C TRP A 76 -3.05 -2.62 15.36
N LEU A 77 -3.16 -3.33 14.25
CA LEU A 77 -2.44 -4.57 14.02
C LEU A 77 -1.92 -4.63 12.59
N ASN A 78 -0.62 -4.91 12.46
CA ASN A 78 0.03 -5.16 11.18
C ASN A 78 0.71 -6.54 11.19
N CYS A 79 0.60 -7.27 10.08
CA CYS A 79 1.18 -8.60 9.94
C CYS A 79 1.97 -8.67 8.63
N ASN A 80 3.12 -9.37 8.61
CA ASN A 80 3.92 -9.56 7.40
C ASN A 80 4.44 -10.99 7.35
N LEU A 81 4.05 -11.78 6.34
CA LEU A 81 4.63 -13.11 6.09
C LEU A 81 6.10 -12.96 5.65
N SER A 82 6.92 -13.91 6.06
CA SER A 82 8.27 -14.11 5.51
C SER A 82 8.21 -14.49 4.02
N PRO A 83 9.31 -14.30 3.25
CA PRO A 83 9.31 -14.64 1.83
C PRO A 83 8.93 -16.09 1.50
N ASP A 84 9.32 -17.06 2.34
CA ASP A 84 8.90 -18.46 2.22
C ASP A 84 7.59 -18.81 2.95
N LYS A 85 6.97 -17.82 3.58
CA LYS A 85 5.71 -17.90 4.34
C LYS A 85 5.77 -18.83 5.56
N SER A 86 6.95 -19.31 5.96
CA SER A 86 7.14 -20.19 7.13
C SER A 86 6.96 -19.47 8.46
N LYS A 87 7.16 -18.14 8.47
CA LYS A 87 7.00 -17.26 9.64
C LYS A 87 6.25 -16.01 9.27
N TYR A 88 5.80 -15.29 10.28
CA TYR A 88 5.22 -13.96 10.12
C TYR A 88 5.59 -13.04 11.28
N ILE A 89 5.70 -11.75 10.98
CA ILE A 89 5.84 -10.68 11.96
C ILE A 89 4.44 -10.24 12.36
N VAL A 90 4.21 -10.04 13.65
CA VAL A 90 3.02 -9.39 14.19
C VAL A 90 3.45 -8.14 14.93
N ILE A 91 2.89 -6.99 14.54
CA ILE A 91 3.04 -5.72 15.23
C ILE A 91 1.66 -5.36 15.79
N THR A 92 1.54 -5.19 17.10
CA THR A 92 0.29 -4.77 17.74
C THR A 92 0.52 -3.48 18.49
N MET A 93 -0.30 -2.46 18.24
CA MET A 93 -0.34 -1.22 19.01
C MET A 93 -1.48 -1.31 20.02
N GLY A 94 -1.21 -0.93 21.26
CA GLY A 94 -2.22 -0.63 22.27
C GLY A 94 -2.28 0.86 22.58
N HIS A 95 -2.97 1.22 23.66
CA HIS A 95 -3.24 2.63 23.96
C HIS A 95 -1.98 3.51 24.17
N TYR A 96 -0.87 2.90 24.59
CA TYR A 96 0.36 3.62 24.92
C TYR A 96 1.60 3.13 24.17
N ASP A 97 1.59 1.91 23.61
CA ASP A 97 2.79 1.32 23.04
C ASP A 97 2.49 0.17 22.07
N ASN A 98 3.47 -0.23 21.24
CA ASN A 98 3.41 -1.41 20.42
C ASN A 98 4.41 -2.50 20.77
N THR A 99 3.99 -3.75 20.54
CA THR A 99 4.84 -4.95 20.64
C THR A 99 5.13 -5.49 19.25
N VAL A 100 6.27 -6.20 19.12
CA VAL A 100 6.67 -6.88 17.89
C VAL A 100 7.03 -8.32 18.22
N GLU A 101 6.36 -9.25 17.55
CA GLU A 101 6.58 -10.69 17.66
C GLU A 101 6.86 -11.31 16.29
N ILE A 102 7.64 -12.37 16.28
CA ILE A 102 7.88 -13.22 15.12
C ILE A 102 7.37 -14.60 15.47
N ARG A 103 6.46 -15.11 14.66
CA ARG A 103 5.71 -16.34 14.94
C ARG A 103 5.87 -17.32 13.78
N ASP A 104 5.79 -18.60 14.10
CA ASP A 104 5.80 -19.69 13.13
C ASP A 104 4.40 -19.87 12.51
N SER A 105 4.30 -19.90 11.17
CA SER A 105 3.00 -19.92 10.48
C SER A 105 2.20 -21.21 10.67
N GLU A 106 2.86 -22.34 10.96
CA GLU A 106 2.17 -23.62 11.13
C GLU A 106 1.67 -23.82 12.56
N THR A 107 2.45 -23.36 13.54
CA THR A 107 2.21 -23.64 14.96
C THR A 107 1.66 -22.44 15.74
N ASP A 108 1.67 -21.24 15.17
CA ASP A 108 1.31 -19.98 15.83
C ASP A 108 2.10 -19.77 17.14
N GLN A 109 3.33 -20.31 17.23
CA GLN A 109 4.19 -20.11 18.38
C GLN A 109 5.13 -18.94 18.16
N ALA A 110 5.22 -18.05 19.16
CA ALA A 110 6.21 -16.99 19.16
C ALA A 110 7.62 -17.58 19.19
N THR A 111 8.38 -17.31 18.13
CA THR A 111 9.79 -17.69 17.97
C THR A 111 10.72 -16.61 18.51
N LEU A 112 10.31 -15.34 18.45
CA LEU A 112 11.03 -14.20 18.98
C LEU A 112 10.05 -13.10 19.38
N GLN A 113 10.24 -12.52 20.57
CA GLN A 113 9.59 -11.28 20.98
C GLN A 113 10.66 -10.20 21.14
N LEU A 114 10.52 -9.10 20.41
CA LEU A 114 11.48 -8.00 20.48
C LEU A 114 11.23 -7.15 21.73
N ASN A 115 12.31 -6.82 22.43
CA ASN A 115 12.26 -5.83 23.51
C ASN A 115 12.22 -4.43 22.90
N VAL A 116 11.02 -3.89 22.67
CA VAL A 116 10.82 -2.59 22.03
C VAL A 116 11.46 -1.43 22.81
N ASP A 117 11.50 -1.53 24.14
CA ASP A 117 12.08 -0.49 25.01
C ASP A 117 13.58 -0.31 24.73
N LYS A 118 14.30 -1.42 24.51
CA LYS A 118 15.73 -1.42 24.17
C LYS A 118 16.03 -0.49 22.99
N TYR A 119 15.18 -0.48 21.96
CA TYR A 119 15.41 0.29 20.74
C TYR A 119 15.15 1.80 20.91
N ARG A 120 14.53 2.18 22.02
CA ARG A 120 14.15 3.56 22.34
C ARG A 120 14.99 4.16 23.46
N GLU A 121 15.83 3.36 24.12
CA GLU A 121 16.75 3.84 25.15
C GLU A 121 17.65 4.97 24.62
N GLY A 122 17.81 6.02 25.43
CA GLY A 122 18.70 7.15 25.13
C GLY A 122 18.14 8.22 24.19
N VAL A 123 16.94 8.04 23.63
CA VAL A 123 16.32 9.01 22.70
C VAL A 123 15.76 10.25 23.42
N GLY A 124 15.75 10.26 24.76
CA GLY A 124 15.27 11.39 25.60
C GLY A 124 13.81 11.19 26.02
N ASP A 125 13.10 12.29 26.30
CA ASP A 125 11.67 12.25 26.70
C ASP A 125 10.74 11.82 25.55
N TYR A 126 11.25 11.75 24.33
CA TYR A 126 10.50 11.34 23.13
C TYR A 126 10.90 9.90 22.76
N SER A 127 9.95 8.98 22.92
CA SER A 127 10.14 7.54 22.74
C SER A 127 9.14 7.04 21.68
N PRO A 128 9.44 7.23 20.37
CA PRO A 128 8.50 6.86 19.32
C PRO A 128 8.32 5.35 19.27
N PRO A 129 7.10 4.88 18.93
CA PRO A 129 6.85 3.47 18.77
C PRO A 129 7.68 2.87 17.63
N VAL A 130 7.69 1.54 17.53
CA VAL A 130 8.25 0.89 16.35
C VAL A 130 7.34 1.23 15.15
N GLY A 131 7.85 2.00 14.18
CA GLY A 131 7.06 2.46 13.04
C GLY A 131 6.98 1.44 11.90
N GLN A 132 8.01 0.61 11.72
CA GLN A 132 8.06 -0.35 10.61
C GLN A 132 8.91 -1.57 10.98
N VAL A 133 8.44 -2.76 10.64
CA VAL A 133 9.21 -4.01 10.72
C VAL A 133 8.87 -4.89 9.52
N GLU A 134 9.88 -5.26 8.74
CA GLU A 134 9.70 -6.07 7.54
C GLU A 134 10.88 -7.03 7.34
N TRP A 135 10.66 -8.04 6.50
CA TRP A 135 11.63 -9.06 6.16
C TRP A 135 12.64 -8.56 5.12
N LEU A 136 13.93 -8.76 5.40
CA LEU A 136 14.99 -8.68 4.40
C LEU A 136 15.14 -10.01 3.66
N ASP A 137 15.07 -11.11 4.40
CA ASP A 137 15.07 -12.50 3.92
C ASP A 137 14.32 -13.37 4.96
N ASN A 138 14.39 -14.70 4.87
CA ASN A 138 13.66 -15.60 5.79
C ASN A 138 14.21 -15.62 7.23
N ASP A 139 15.42 -15.11 7.46
CA ASP A 139 16.13 -15.14 8.74
C ASP A 139 16.51 -13.73 9.25
N THR A 140 16.24 -12.69 8.48
CA THR A 140 16.67 -11.32 8.77
C THR A 140 15.53 -10.35 8.56
N ILE A 141 15.32 -9.47 9.54
CA ILE A 141 14.35 -8.38 9.49
C ILE A 141 15.08 -7.03 9.60
N PHE A 142 14.39 -5.96 9.22
CA PHE A 142 14.73 -4.62 9.70
C PHE A 142 13.63 -4.07 10.60
N LEU A 143 14.01 -3.17 11.50
CA LEU A 143 13.11 -2.48 12.42
C LEU A 143 13.43 -0.99 12.43
N SER A 144 12.42 -0.14 12.29
CA SER A 144 12.54 1.32 12.43
C SER A 144 11.68 1.85 13.57
N THR A 145 12.26 2.72 14.40
CA THR A 145 11.56 3.50 15.45
C THR A 145 11.40 4.98 15.06
N GLU A 146 11.32 5.31 13.77
CA GLU A 146 11.42 6.69 13.22
C GLU A 146 12.80 7.33 13.39
N PHE A 147 13.52 7.06 14.49
CA PHE A 147 14.86 7.59 14.75
C PHE A 147 16.00 6.65 14.48
N ARG A 148 15.76 5.35 14.61
CA ARG A 148 16.81 4.36 14.43
C ARG A 148 16.32 3.27 13.53
N LEU A 149 17.23 2.79 12.70
CA LEU A 149 17.03 1.63 11.84
C LEU A 149 17.98 0.53 12.29
N PHE A 150 17.43 -0.66 12.54
CA PHE A 150 18.19 -1.85 12.91
C PHE A 150 18.00 -2.95 11.88
N ILE A 151 19.04 -3.75 11.67
CA ILE A 151 18.99 -5.04 10.99
C ILE A 151 19.21 -6.12 12.04
N ILE A 152 18.31 -7.10 12.10
CA ILE A 152 18.31 -8.15 13.12
C ILE A 152 18.24 -9.51 12.43
N ASN A 153 19.19 -10.39 12.69
CA ASN A 153 19.09 -11.79 12.33
C ASN A 153 18.34 -12.55 13.44
N ILE A 154 17.17 -13.10 13.12
CA ILE A 154 16.26 -13.68 14.10
C ILE A 154 16.73 -15.04 14.61
N LYS A 155 17.68 -15.66 13.90
CA LYS A 155 18.23 -16.99 14.23
C LYS A 155 19.45 -16.89 15.13
N THR A 156 20.35 -15.93 14.87
CA THR A 156 21.57 -15.74 15.66
C THR A 156 21.40 -14.72 16.78
N GLY A 157 20.42 -13.81 16.65
CA GLY A 157 20.27 -12.64 17.51
C GLY A 157 21.26 -11.52 17.18
N ASP A 158 22.02 -11.64 16.10
CA ASP A 158 22.93 -10.57 15.66
C ASP A 158 22.12 -9.34 15.26
N GLU A 159 22.50 -8.19 15.81
CA GLU A 159 21.82 -6.93 15.64
C GLU A 159 22.83 -5.83 15.30
N ILE A 160 22.49 -5.02 14.30
CA ILE A 160 23.30 -3.88 13.86
C ILE A 160 22.38 -2.68 13.69
N GLN A 161 22.77 -1.55 14.25
CA GLN A 161 22.17 -0.26 13.94
C GLN A 161 22.74 0.27 12.62
N VAL A 162 21.87 0.56 11.66
CA VAL A 162 22.22 1.09 10.33
C VAL A 162 22.44 2.60 10.39
N THR A 163 21.54 3.31 11.07
CA THR A 163 21.58 4.77 11.22
C THR A 163 22.65 5.21 12.20
N GLU A 164 23.17 6.42 12.03
CA GLU A 164 23.97 7.13 13.04
C GLU A 164 23.18 7.37 14.33
N GLU A 165 23.89 7.55 15.44
CA GLU A 165 23.29 7.82 16.75
C GLU A 165 22.61 9.21 16.81
N CYS A 166 21.31 9.22 17.12
CA CYS A 166 20.49 10.44 17.16
C CYS A 166 20.45 11.09 18.56
N SER A 167 20.86 10.38 19.63
CA SER A 167 20.69 10.82 21.03
C SER A 167 21.18 12.26 21.34
N PRO A 168 22.34 12.74 20.84
CA PRO A 168 22.78 14.11 21.14
C PRO A 168 21.86 15.20 20.58
N VAL A 169 21.09 14.89 19.54
CA VAL A 169 20.14 15.84 18.93
C VAL A 169 18.81 15.80 19.68
N THR A 170 18.28 14.60 19.93
CA THR A 170 16.94 14.43 20.53
C THR A 170 16.90 14.89 21.99
N THR A 171 17.94 14.63 22.77
CA THR A 171 18.05 15.04 24.20
C THR A 171 18.08 16.56 24.43
N ARG A 172 18.35 17.36 23.38
CA ARG A 172 18.41 18.84 23.46
C ARG A 172 17.10 19.51 23.07
N VAL A 173 16.14 18.74 22.57
CA VAL A 173 14.85 19.24 22.09
C VAL A 173 13.83 19.10 23.23
N SER A 174 12.98 20.11 23.42
CA SER A 174 11.89 20.03 24.42
C SER A 174 10.90 18.93 24.04
N HIS A 175 10.40 18.17 25.03
CA HIS A 175 9.33 17.18 24.85
C HIS A 175 8.05 17.75 24.21
N ASN A 176 7.81 19.06 24.31
CA ASN A 176 6.68 19.74 23.67
C ASN A 176 6.97 20.21 22.24
N THR A 177 8.19 20.02 21.76
CA THR A 177 8.49 20.22 20.34
C THR A 177 7.83 19.05 19.63
N LYS A 178 6.60 19.26 19.15
CA LYS A 178 6.10 18.48 18.02
C LYS A 178 7.23 18.52 17.01
N ALA A 179 7.88 17.40 16.75
CA ALA A 179 9.03 17.33 15.88
C ALA A 179 8.62 16.68 14.55
N PRO A 180 7.64 17.23 13.79
CA PRO A 180 7.22 16.65 12.50
C PRO A 180 8.31 16.72 11.42
N HIS A 181 9.52 17.16 11.81
CA HIS A 181 10.67 17.38 10.95
C HIS A 181 11.95 16.73 11.52
N LEU A 182 11.84 15.92 12.57
CA LEU A 182 12.95 15.14 13.11
C LEU A 182 12.63 13.67 12.85
N SER A 183 13.25 13.10 11.83
CA SER A 183 13.03 11.71 11.46
C SER A 183 14.31 11.17 10.82
N TRP A 184 14.86 10.08 11.33
CA TRP A 184 16.13 9.52 10.87
C TRP A 184 15.91 8.38 9.89
N ALA A 185 14.87 7.58 10.08
CA ALA A 185 14.53 6.47 9.21
C ALA A 185 13.03 6.34 9.05
N PHE A 186 12.49 7.05 8.06
CA PHE A 186 11.08 6.97 7.69
C PHE A 186 10.89 6.46 6.27
N ASN A 187 9.76 5.78 6.05
CA ASN A 187 9.42 5.12 4.79
C ASN A 187 10.58 4.25 4.28
N VAL A 188 11.04 3.31 5.11
CA VAL A 188 12.18 2.45 4.76
C VAL A 188 11.74 1.48 3.67
N LYS A 189 12.53 1.39 2.60
CA LYS A 189 12.31 0.50 1.46
C LYS A 189 13.54 -0.36 1.25
N LYS A 190 13.35 -1.68 1.18
CA LYS A 190 14.38 -2.61 0.72
C LYS A 190 14.45 -2.54 -0.80
N MET A 191 15.65 -2.34 -1.35
CA MET A 191 15.94 -2.45 -2.78
C MET A 191 17.27 -3.18 -2.93
N GLY A 192 17.22 -4.38 -3.52
CA GLY A 192 18.39 -5.26 -3.55
C GLY A 192 18.86 -5.65 -2.15
N ASP A 193 20.12 -5.39 -1.84
CA ASP A 193 20.78 -5.72 -0.56
C ASP A 193 20.77 -4.57 0.47
N LYS A 194 20.18 -3.43 0.13
CA LYS A 194 20.22 -2.20 0.92
C LYS A 194 18.85 -1.71 1.34
N LEU A 195 18.84 -0.94 2.41
CA LEU A 195 17.68 -0.21 2.91
C LEU A 195 17.82 1.25 2.54
N TYR A 196 16.82 1.81 1.86
CA TYR A 196 16.74 3.22 1.51
C TYR A 196 15.64 3.88 2.33
N TYR A 197 15.85 5.10 2.77
CA TYR A 197 14.88 5.78 3.63
C TYR A 197 15.02 7.29 3.54
N TYR A 198 13.94 7.96 3.91
CA TYR A 198 13.93 9.40 4.11
C TYR A 198 14.43 9.76 5.51
N SER A 199 15.23 10.82 5.60
CA SER A 199 15.69 11.39 6.86
C SER A 199 15.69 12.92 6.82
N LYS A 200 15.11 13.55 7.84
CA LYS A 200 15.25 14.98 8.11
C LYS A 200 15.92 15.17 9.46
N ARG A 201 17.22 15.48 9.40
CA ARG A 201 18.09 15.54 10.59
C ARG A 201 18.07 16.88 11.33
N GLN A 202 17.69 17.95 10.63
CA GLN A 202 17.68 19.29 11.20
C GLN A 202 16.26 19.70 11.55
N PRO A 203 15.92 19.81 12.85
CA PRO A 203 14.60 20.26 13.26
C PRO A 203 14.39 21.71 12.83
N LYS A 204 13.15 22.05 12.46
CA LYS A 204 12.71 23.42 12.10
C LYS A 204 13.37 24.03 10.85
N THR A 205 14.19 23.28 10.11
CA THR A 205 14.66 23.71 8.79
C THR A 205 13.53 23.51 7.77
N PRO A 206 13.10 24.56 7.03
CA PRO A 206 12.13 24.41 5.94
C PRO A 206 12.66 23.49 4.82
N GLY A 207 11.76 22.99 3.98
CA GLY A 207 12.11 22.14 2.83
C GLY A 207 12.16 20.64 3.13
N LEU A 208 12.54 19.85 2.12
CA LEU A 208 12.67 18.40 2.22
C LEU A 208 13.96 17.98 2.95
N GLY A 209 13.95 16.81 3.58
CA GLY A 209 15.13 16.14 4.11
C GLY A 209 16.02 15.54 3.02
N SER A 210 16.70 14.45 3.31
CA SER A 210 17.54 13.71 2.36
C SER A 210 17.11 12.24 2.29
N ILE A 211 17.44 11.60 1.18
CA ILE A 211 17.37 10.14 1.04
C ILE A 211 18.73 9.56 1.43
N TYR A 212 18.69 8.56 2.29
CA TYR A 212 19.84 7.77 2.71
C TYR A 212 19.68 6.34 2.22
N TYR A 213 20.80 5.62 2.16
CA TYR A 213 20.79 4.16 2.09
C TYR A 213 21.76 3.58 3.11
N GLY A 214 21.53 2.36 3.54
CA GLY A 214 22.44 1.67 4.45
C GLY A 214 22.23 0.17 4.48
N ASP A 215 23.21 -0.50 5.08
CA ASP A 215 23.25 -1.94 5.31
C ASP A 215 24.02 -2.24 6.61
N LYS A 216 24.55 -3.46 6.76
CA LYS A 216 25.34 -3.87 7.93
C LYS A 216 26.64 -3.07 8.13
N THR A 217 27.08 -2.30 7.14
CA THR A 217 28.28 -1.45 7.19
C THR A 217 27.99 -0.03 7.66
N GLY A 218 26.71 0.35 7.78
CA GLY A 218 26.26 1.68 8.18
C GLY A 218 25.46 2.38 7.07
N GLU A 219 25.19 3.67 7.29
CA GLU A 219 24.41 4.50 6.38
C GLU A 219 25.26 5.48 5.55
N HIS A 220 24.68 5.92 4.43
CA HIS A 220 25.25 6.87 3.50
C HIS A 220 24.16 7.83 2.98
N GLU A 221 24.44 9.13 2.97
CA GLU A 221 23.56 10.12 2.35
C GLU A 221 23.65 10.01 0.82
N LEU A 222 22.50 9.88 0.15
CA LEU A 222 22.42 9.72 -1.31
C LEU A 222 22.02 11.00 -2.02
N LEU A 223 20.85 11.56 -1.65
CA LEU A 223 20.24 12.71 -2.31
C LEU A 223 19.75 13.71 -1.28
N LYS A 224 20.19 14.97 -1.40
CA LYS A 224 19.72 16.08 -0.57
C LYS A 224 18.44 16.71 -1.10
N ASN A 225 17.66 17.29 -0.21
CA ASN A 225 16.39 17.97 -0.48
C ASN A 225 15.44 17.06 -1.26
N ALA A 226 15.32 15.82 -0.79
CA ALA A 226 14.65 14.73 -1.47
C ALA A 226 13.79 13.92 -0.50
N TRP A 227 12.66 13.40 -1.00
CA TRP A 227 11.74 12.54 -0.26
C TRP A 227 11.48 11.25 -1.04
N LEU A 228 11.82 10.09 -0.46
CA LEU A 228 11.59 8.78 -1.06
C LEU A 228 10.08 8.48 -1.09
N LEU A 229 9.53 8.22 -2.27
CA LEU A 229 8.11 7.92 -2.44
C LEU A 229 7.86 6.40 -2.49
N LEU A 230 8.37 5.74 -3.54
CA LEU A 230 8.12 4.32 -3.80
C LEU A 230 9.35 3.62 -4.38
N ALA A 231 9.50 2.34 -4.08
CA ALA A 231 10.44 1.46 -4.78
C ALA A 231 9.74 0.95 -6.05
N VAL A 232 10.40 1.09 -7.20
CA VAL A 232 9.90 0.57 -8.48
C VAL A 232 10.30 -0.90 -8.62
N ASP A 233 11.57 -1.19 -8.32
CA ASP A 233 12.17 -2.51 -8.30
C ASP A 233 13.47 -2.44 -7.46
N ASP A 234 14.27 -3.51 -7.47
CA ASP A 234 15.54 -3.59 -6.74
C ASP A 234 16.62 -2.59 -7.19
N LYS A 235 16.40 -1.85 -8.27
CA LYS A 235 17.38 -0.95 -8.91
C LYS A 235 16.88 0.47 -9.06
N ARG A 236 15.59 0.74 -8.86
CA ARG A 236 15.00 2.04 -9.16
C ARG A 236 13.96 2.44 -8.11
N PHE A 237 13.90 3.74 -7.84
CA PHE A 237 12.88 4.32 -6.97
C PHE A 237 12.40 5.68 -7.48
N VAL A 238 11.18 6.04 -7.08
CA VAL A 238 10.62 7.37 -7.32
C VAL A 238 10.84 8.24 -6.09
N TYR A 239 11.17 9.50 -6.32
CA TYR A 239 11.32 10.48 -5.25
C TYR A 239 10.89 11.87 -5.67
N LEU A 240 10.50 12.67 -4.68
CA LEU A 240 10.33 14.11 -4.83
C LEU A 240 11.66 14.81 -4.58
N LYS A 241 11.96 15.83 -5.37
CA LYS A 241 13.10 16.71 -5.16
C LYS A 241 12.64 18.16 -5.10
N GLU A 242 13.05 18.86 -4.06
CA GLU A 242 12.89 20.31 -4.01
C GLU A 242 13.97 20.95 -4.90
N THR A 243 13.57 21.38 -6.09
CA THR A 243 14.48 21.96 -7.09
C THR A 243 14.70 23.46 -6.85
N LYS A 244 13.70 24.13 -6.26
CA LYS A 244 13.70 25.52 -5.77
C LYS A 244 12.82 25.60 -4.52
N PRO A 245 12.94 26.65 -3.68
CA PRO A 245 12.07 26.82 -2.53
C PRO A 245 10.59 26.65 -2.91
N ASP A 246 9.90 25.75 -2.20
CA ASP A 246 8.48 25.43 -2.38
C ASP A 246 8.10 24.82 -3.75
N VAL A 247 9.10 24.37 -4.54
CA VAL A 247 8.89 23.68 -5.83
C VAL A 247 9.46 22.28 -5.74
N ALA A 248 8.57 21.28 -5.64
CA ALA A 248 8.90 19.87 -5.65
C ALA A 248 8.54 19.22 -6.99
N GLU A 249 9.50 18.55 -7.60
CA GLU A 249 9.34 17.81 -8.85
C GLU A 249 9.59 16.31 -8.62
N THR A 250 9.01 15.46 -9.45
CA THR A 250 9.10 14.00 -9.31
C THR A 250 10.13 13.41 -10.27
N PHE A 251 11.00 12.55 -9.75
CA PHE A 251 12.05 11.88 -10.51
C PHE A 251 12.07 10.37 -10.28
N LEU A 252 12.52 9.63 -11.31
CA LEU A 252 12.96 8.25 -11.22
C LEU A 252 14.47 8.22 -11.02
N TYR A 253 14.95 7.60 -9.95
CA TYR A 253 16.39 7.36 -9.72
C TYR A 253 16.76 5.94 -10.11
N ASP A 254 17.84 5.78 -10.89
CA ASP A 254 18.47 4.50 -11.19
C ASP A 254 19.72 4.31 -10.33
N ILE A 255 19.67 3.33 -9.44
CA ILE A 255 20.74 2.98 -8.49
C ILE A 255 21.97 2.44 -9.24
N SER A 256 21.78 1.71 -10.34
CA SER A 256 22.86 1.00 -11.04
C SER A 256 23.82 1.97 -11.72
N ILE A 257 23.31 3.10 -12.18
CA ILE A 257 24.09 4.14 -12.87
C ILE A 257 24.18 5.46 -12.09
N GLY A 258 23.47 5.58 -10.97
CA GLY A 258 23.50 6.75 -10.08
C GLY A 258 22.90 8.01 -10.72
N SER A 259 21.84 7.87 -11.50
CA SER A 259 21.28 8.98 -12.28
C SER A 259 19.77 9.13 -12.12
N SER A 260 19.26 10.36 -12.27
CA SER A 260 17.83 10.68 -12.19
C SER A 260 17.26 11.05 -13.55
N SER A 261 16.05 10.60 -13.83
CA SER A 261 15.23 11.04 -14.97
C SER A 261 13.94 11.71 -14.46
N PRO A 262 13.53 12.84 -15.05
CA PRO A 262 12.27 13.50 -14.65
C PRO A 262 11.07 12.62 -15.02
N ILE A 263 10.09 12.54 -14.12
CA ILE A 263 8.78 11.94 -14.38
C ILE A 263 7.78 13.06 -14.68
N THR A 264 7.64 14.03 -13.77
CA THR A 264 6.77 15.18 -13.96
C THR A 264 7.25 16.38 -13.14
N ALA A 265 7.05 17.57 -13.70
CA ALA A 265 7.19 18.84 -12.99
C ALA A 265 5.86 19.36 -12.44
N GLU A 266 4.75 18.72 -12.79
CA GLU A 266 3.43 19.06 -12.26
C GLU A 266 3.25 18.47 -10.86
N ARG A 267 2.50 19.20 -10.04
CA ARG A 267 2.10 18.70 -8.73
C ARG A 267 1.11 17.55 -8.94
N CYS A 268 1.50 16.35 -8.52
CA CYS A 268 0.58 15.22 -8.44
C CYS A 268 -0.52 15.56 -7.42
N LEU A 269 -1.75 15.14 -7.71
CA LEU A 269 -2.85 15.17 -6.75
C LEU A 269 -2.53 14.27 -5.55
N GLU A 270 -3.34 14.41 -4.49
CA GLU A 270 -3.17 13.69 -3.22
C GLU A 270 -3.09 12.16 -3.44
N GLU A 271 -2.42 11.46 -2.52
CA GLU A 271 -2.03 10.03 -2.59
C GLU A 271 -0.90 9.68 -3.58
N GLY A 272 -0.53 10.59 -4.49
CA GLY A 272 0.76 10.55 -5.19
C GLY A 272 0.82 9.57 -6.37
N ILE A 273 1.85 8.71 -6.39
CA ILE A 273 2.22 7.86 -7.52
C ILE A 273 2.15 6.40 -7.11
N PHE A 274 1.49 5.59 -7.93
CA PHE A 274 1.33 4.16 -7.73
C PHE A 274 2.04 3.37 -8.83
N ARG A 275 2.35 2.12 -8.53
CA ARG A 275 2.86 1.15 -9.52
C ARG A 275 1.74 0.18 -9.87
N THR A 276 1.50 -0.03 -11.16
CA THR A 276 0.55 -1.02 -11.66
C THR A 276 1.14 -2.44 -11.59
N ASN A 277 0.28 -3.44 -11.75
CA ASN A 277 0.65 -4.86 -11.84
C ASN A 277 1.60 -5.17 -13.02
N GLU A 278 1.50 -4.44 -14.13
CA GLU A 278 2.45 -4.54 -15.27
C GLU A 278 3.68 -3.63 -15.14
N GLY A 279 3.84 -2.95 -13.99
CA GLY A 279 5.05 -2.24 -13.61
C GLY A 279 5.17 -0.80 -14.12
N LYS A 280 4.11 -0.23 -14.73
CA LYS A 280 4.06 1.20 -15.05
C LYS A 280 3.80 2.02 -13.79
N LEU A 281 4.18 3.30 -13.84
CA LEU A 281 3.86 4.29 -12.81
C LEU A 281 2.63 5.07 -13.24
N VAL A 282 1.69 5.26 -12.33
CA VAL A 282 0.44 5.99 -12.58
C VAL A 282 0.21 7.04 -11.51
N PHE A 283 -0.32 8.18 -11.92
CA PHE A 283 -0.68 9.28 -11.04
C PHE A 283 -1.71 10.18 -11.69
N MET A 284 -2.33 11.06 -10.90
CA MET A 284 -3.26 12.05 -11.38
C MET A 284 -2.72 13.46 -11.19
N THR A 285 -3.01 14.36 -12.14
CA THR A 285 -2.71 15.80 -12.07
C THR A 285 -3.96 16.62 -12.33
N GLY A 286 -3.94 17.89 -11.93
CA GLY A 286 -5.07 18.82 -12.05
C GLY A 286 -5.19 19.72 -10.82
N ASP A 287 -6.28 20.48 -10.76
CA ASP A 287 -6.65 21.28 -9.59
C ASP A 287 -7.55 20.45 -8.67
N MET A 288 -7.43 20.59 -7.34
CA MET A 288 -8.30 19.88 -6.38
C MET A 288 -9.79 20.23 -6.55
N THR A 289 -10.12 21.32 -7.24
CA THR A 289 -11.49 21.82 -7.45
C THR A 289 -11.73 22.13 -8.92
N GLY A 290 -12.97 21.95 -9.41
CA GLY A 290 -13.37 22.32 -10.78
C GLY A 290 -13.38 21.15 -11.77
N GLY A 291 -13.07 19.94 -11.31
CA GLY A 291 -13.39 18.69 -12.00
C GLY A 291 -12.61 18.38 -13.29
N VAL A 292 -11.47 19.02 -13.51
CA VAL A 292 -10.57 18.72 -14.63
C VAL A 292 -9.33 17.99 -14.10
N TYR A 293 -9.34 16.66 -14.24
CA TYR A 293 -8.22 15.81 -13.84
C TYR A 293 -7.66 15.04 -15.04
N GLN A 294 -6.35 14.88 -15.04
CA GLN A 294 -5.63 14.07 -16.02
C GLN A 294 -5.02 12.86 -15.31
N GLY A 295 -5.22 11.68 -15.89
CA GLY A 295 -4.45 10.50 -15.53
C GLY A 295 -3.15 10.49 -16.32
N VAL A 296 -2.05 10.08 -15.70
CA VAL A 296 -0.75 9.92 -16.34
C VAL A 296 -0.29 8.48 -16.16
N ILE A 297 0.16 7.87 -17.25
CA ILE A 297 0.80 6.56 -17.29
C ILE A 297 2.24 6.76 -17.76
N TYR A 298 3.20 6.43 -16.91
CA TYR A 298 4.63 6.55 -17.19
C TYR A 298 5.28 5.17 -17.17
N ASN A 299 5.97 4.81 -18.25
CA ASN A 299 6.73 3.58 -18.32
C ASN A 299 8.16 3.84 -17.78
N PRO A 300 8.55 3.26 -16.63
CA PRO A 300 9.87 3.50 -16.05
C PRO A 300 11.03 2.87 -16.83
N ASP A 301 10.77 1.90 -17.72
CA ASP A 301 11.79 1.26 -18.56
C ASP A 301 12.12 2.08 -19.80
N THR A 302 11.11 2.74 -20.39
CA THR A 302 11.28 3.49 -21.65
C THR A 302 11.33 5.01 -21.43
N GLY A 303 10.90 5.49 -20.26
CA GLY A 303 10.75 6.91 -19.96
C GLY A 303 9.60 7.59 -20.70
N GLN A 304 8.73 6.82 -21.38
CA GLN A 304 7.59 7.35 -22.12
C GLN A 304 6.41 7.61 -21.18
N SER A 305 5.72 8.74 -21.40
CA SER A 305 4.47 9.06 -20.72
C SER A 305 3.29 9.14 -21.69
N GLN A 306 2.11 8.82 -21.17
CA GLN A 306 0.81 9.03 -21.80
C GLN A 306 -0.10 9.75 -20.82
N ASN A 307 -0.73 10.83 -21.27
CA ASN A 307 -1.73 11.56 -20.48
C ASN A 307 -3.13 11.23 -21.02
N VAL A 308 -4.11 11.12 -20.13
CA VAL A 308 -5.51 10.83 -20.44
C VAL A 308 -6.44 11.80 -19.71
N ASP A 309 -7.40 12.37 -20.43
CA ASP A 309 -8.39 13.29 -19.86
C ASP A 309 -9.58 12.49 -19.31
N ILE A 310 -9.64 12.32 -18.00
CA ILE A 310 -10.54 11.34 -17.33
C ILE A 310 -12.04 11.69 -17.48
N TYR A 311 -12.37 12.97 -17.60
CA TYR A 311 -13.76 13.45 -17.77
C TYR A 311 -14.15 13.77 -19.22
N SER A 312 -13.31 13.41 -20.19
CA SER A 312 -13.59 13.66 -21.62
C SER A 312 -14.48 12.60 -22.29
N GLY A 313 -14.73 11.49 -21.59
CA GLY A 313 -15.34 10.27 -22.12
C GLY A 313 -16.84 10.09 -21.84
N GLU A 314 -17.34 8.89 -22.17
CA GLU A 314 -18.70 8.44 -21.82
C GLU A 314 -18.81 8.25 -20.29
N ARG A 315 -20.00 8.54 -19.74
CA ARG A 315 -20.33 8.42 -18.31
C ARG A 315 -21.69 7.76 -18.15
N ASP A 316 -21.83 6.87 -17.18
CA ASP A 316 -23.10 6.20 -16.85
C ASP A 316 -23.89 6.89 -15.73
N PHE A 317 -23.32 7.91 -15.09
CA PHE A 317 -23.96 8.75 -14.06
C PHE A 317 -24.18 10.20 -14.56
N PRO A 318 -25.18 10.92 -14.01
CA PRO A 318 -25.49 12.28 -14.42
C PRO A 318 -24.37 13.26 -14.06
N ASP A 319 -24.21 14.30 -14.88
CA ASP A 319 -23.27 15.38 -14.60
C ASP A 319 -23.81 16.28 -13.48
N GLN A 320 -23.30 16.09 -12.26
CA GLN A 320 -23.52 17.05 -11.17
C GLN A 320 -22.75 18.36 -11.46
N ASP A 321 -22.87 19.36 -10.58
CA ASP A 321 -22.26 20.68 -10.78
C ASP A 321 -20.73 20.59 -10.88
N ILE A 322 -20.18 20.48 -12.11
CA ILE A 322 -18.74 20.30 -12.39
C ILE A 322 -17.90 21.40 -11.72
N ASP A 323 -18.42 22.62 -11.70
CA ASP A 323 -17.75 23.79 -11.12
C ASP A 323 -17.55 23.64 -9.59
N GLN A 324 -18.31 22.75 -8.96
CA GLN A 324 -18.21 22.40 -7.53
C GLN A 324 -17.73 20.98 -7.29
N ARG A 325 -17.10 20.32 -8.28
CA ARG A 325 -16.45 19.02 -8.05
C ARG A 325 -15.14 19.21 -7.29
N GLN A 326 -14.92 18.38 -6.27
CA GLN A 326 -13.68 18.31 -5.51
C GLN A 326 -13.04 16.94 -5.70
N PHE A 327 -11.72 16.92 -5.85
CA PHE A 327 -10.98 15.67 -5.91
C PHE A 327 -10.96 15.07 -4.51
N GLY A 328 -11.32 13.79 -4.39
CA GLY A 328 -11.21 13.03 -3.15
C GLY A 328 -9.83 12.37 -3.09
N HIS A 329 -9.75 11.11 -3.50
CA HIS A 329 -8.53 10.30 -3.38
C HIS A 329 -8.16 9.60 -4.69
N PHE A 330 -6.86 9.53 -5.01
CA PHE A 330 -6.39 8.59 -6.02
C PHE A 330 -6.11 7.23 -5.36
N MET A 331 -6.82 6.19 -5.79
CA MET A 331 -6.74 4.84 -5.19
C MET A 331 -5.85 3.88 -5.99
N GLY A 332 -5.18 4.40 -7.03
CA GLY A 332 -4.28 3.66 -7.89
C GLY A 332 -4.90 3.26 -9.23
N ALA A 333 -4.24 2.34 -9.93
CA ALA A 333 -4.72 1.81 -11.20
C ALA A 333 -4.24 0.37 -11.38
N PHE A 334 -4.93 -0.37 -12.25
CA PHE A 334 -4.50 -1.68 -12.70
C PHE A 334 -4.46 -1.75 -14.22
N GLU A 335 -3.64 -2.66 -14.73
CA GLU A 335 -3.52 -2.94 -16.15
C GLU A 335 -4.05 -4.33 -16.45
N GLN A 336 -4.88 -4.45 -17.48
CA GLN A 336 -5.42 -5.73 -17.92
C GLN A 336 -5.74 -5.67 -19.41
N ASP A 337 -5.39 -6.72 -20.16
CA ASP A 337 -5.61 -6.79 -21.62
C ASP A 337 -5.06 -5.56 -22.40
N GLY A 338 -3.98 -4.97 -21.91
CA GLY A 338 -3.34 -3.77 -22.48
C GLY A 338 -4.06 -2.45 -22.22
N GLU A 339 -5.12 -2.46 -21.41
CA GLU A 339 -5.86 -1.31 -20.91
C GLU A 339 -5.38 -0.96 -19.50
N CYS A 340 -5.32 0.34 -19.17
CA CYS A 340 -5.14 0.82 -17.80
C CYS A 340 -6.47 1.37 -17.27
N VAL A 341 -6.85 0.97 -16.05
CA VAL A 341 -8.06 1.41 -15.37
C VAL A 341 -7.69 2.19 -14.12
N PHE A 342 -8.04 3.48 -14.07
CA PHE A 342 -7.80 4.37 -12.93
C PHE A 342 -8.94 4.25 -11.92
N LEU A 343 -8.60 4.17 -10.64
CA LEU A 343 -9.55 4.14 -9.52
C LEU A 343 -9.36 5.40 -8.66
N PHE A 344 -10.42 6.16 -8.44
CA PHE A 344 -10.35 7.40 -7.67
C PHE A 344 -11.70 7.79 -7.09
N SER A 345 -11.73 8.71 -6.13
CA SER A 345 -12.97 9.33 -5.63
C SER A 345 -13.03 10.83 -5.91
N VAL A 346 -14.25 11.33 -5.98
CA VAL A 346 -14.55 12.76 -6.08
C VAL A 346 -15.73 13.08 -5.17
N GLU A 347 -15.82 14.32 -4.71
CA GLU A 347 -17.00 14.84 -4.05
C GLU A 347 -17.72 15.81 -5.00
N ASN A 348 -18.99 15.54 -5.27
CA ASN A 348 -19.84 16.39 -6.10
C ASN A 348 -20.92 17.08 -5.26
N TYR A 349 -21.15 18.38 -5.49
CA TYR A 349 -22.24 19.08 -4.83
C TYR A 349 -23.60 18.74 -5.42
N SER A 350 -24.43 18.05 -4.63
CA SER A 350 -25.80 17.72 -5.01
C SER A 350 -26.75 18.88 -4.69
N LYS A 351 -27.21 19.58 -5.72
CA LYS A 351 -28.21 20.66 -5.58
C LYS A 351 -29.53 20.18 -4.94
N SER A 352 -29.93 18.94 -5.19
CA SER A 352 -31.16 18.38 -4.62
C SER A 352 -31.06 18.04 -3.14
N GLN A 353 -29.86 17.68 -2.66
CA GLN A 353 -29.62 17.31 -1.26
C GLN A 353 -28.93 18.43 -0.46
N GLU A 354 -28.54 19.52 -1.13
CA GLU A 354 -27.79 20.65 -0.61
C GLU A 354 -26.50 20.24 0.14
N LYS A 355 -25.87 19.14 -0.28
CA LYS A 355 -24.64 18.60 0.31
C LYS A 355 -23.69 18.01 -0.73
N TYR A 356 -22.43 17.84 -0.37
CA TYR A 356 -21.47 17.05 -1.13
C TYR A 356 -21.80 15.56 -0.99
N ILE A 357 -21.67 14.84 -2.11
CA ILE A 357 -21.84 13.39 -2.20
C ILE A 357 -20.52 12.85 -2.75
N GLU A 358 -19.93 11.91 -2.02
CA GLU A 358 -18.74 11.21 -2.48
C GLU A 358 -19.11 10.13 -3.50
N GLU A 359 -18.37 10.09 -4.59
CA GLU A 359 -18.52 9.12 -5.68
C GLU A 359 -17.18 8.40 -5.89
N TYR A 360 -17.25 7.08 -6.06
CA TYR A 360 -16.08 6.22 -6.28
C TYR A 360 -16.09 5.72 -7.71
N LEU A 361 -15.05 6.09 -8.47
CA LEU A 361 -15.08 6.06 -9.92
C LEU A 361 -13.97 5.18 -10.49
N ALA A 362 -14.29 4.50 -11.59
CA ALA A 362 -13.34 3.79 -12.42
C ALA A 362 -13.31 4.36 -13.83
N TYR A 363 -12.12 4.64 -14.36
CA TYR A 363 -11.93 5.16 -15.71
C TYR A 363 -11.11 4.21 -16.57
N SER A 364 -11.67 3.81 -17.71
CA SER A 364 -10.98 3.04 -18.73
C SER A 364 -10.28 3.93 -19.74
N THR A 365 -8.98 3.69 -19.92
CA THR A 365 -8.18 4.34 -20.98
C THR A 365 -8.48 3.81 -22.38
N ARG A 366 -9.10 2.64 -22.50
CA ARG A 366 -9.39 2.00 -23.79
C ARG A 366 -10.75 2.38 -24.33
N SER A 367 -11.80 2.26 -23.52
CA SER A 367 -13.16 2.64 -23.91
C SER A 367 -13.42 4.14 -23.73
N ASN A 368 -12.54 4.86 -23.02
CA ASN A 368 -12.75 6.24 -22.62
C ASN A 368 -14.11 6.38 -21.90
N LYS A 369 -14.37 5.45 -20.97
CA LYS A 369 -15.60 5.37 -20.19
C LYS A 369 -15.27 5.50 -18.72
N LEU A 370 -16.08 6.28 -18.03
CA LEU A 370 -16.02 6.51 -16.59
C LEU A 370 -17.30 5.95 -15.99
N ILE A 371 -17.16 5.09 -14.98
CA ILE A 371 -18.29 4.47 -14.29
C ILE A 371 -18.19 4.68 -12.78
N GLU A 372 -19.32 4.60 -12.10
CA GLU A 372 -19.38 4.48 -10.64
C GLU A 372 -19.16 3.02 -10.24
N ILE A 373 -18.23 2.76 -9.32
CA ILE A 373 -17.86 1.39 -8.88
C ILE A 373 -18.95 0.79 -7.97
N GLY A 374 -19.74 1.64 -7.31
CA GLY A 374 -20.88 1.25 -6.50
C GLY A 374 -21.30 2.32 -5.51
N ASP A 375 -22.54 2.19 -5.00
CA ASP A 375 -23.06 3.00 -3.90
C ASP A 375 -22.64 2.36 -2.57
N TYR A 376 -21.68 2.99 -1.89
CA TYR A 376 -21.19 2.56 -0.57
C TYR A 376 -21.95 3.21 0.59
N GLY A 377 -23.06 3.90 0.32
CA GLY A 377 -23.94 4.48 1.33
C GLY A 377 -23.27 5.56 2.20
N ASP A 378 -23.72 5.68 3.45
CA ASP A 378 -23.19 6.64 4.43
C ASP A 378 -21.89 6.13 5.06
N THR A 379 -20.87 5.96 4.22
CA THR A 379 -19.50 5.61 4.60
C THR A 379 -18.66 6.89 4.59
N TRP A 380 -17.80 7.09 5.60
CA TRP A 380 -16.93 8.26 5.68
C TRP A 380 -15.75 8.20 4.71
N LEU A 381 -15.20 7.00 4.49
CA LEU A 381 -14.10 6.78 3.56
C LEU A 381 -14.14 5.35 3.01
N VAL A 382 -14.05 5.22 1.69
CA VAL A 382 -13.75 3.96 1.03
C VAL A 382 -12.34 4.00 0.45
N ASN A 383 -11.57 2.95 0.68
CA ASN A 383 -10.29 2.75 0.00
C ASN A 383 -10.34 1.49 -0.85
N MET A 384 -9.67 1.54 -2.00
CA MET A 384 -9.51 0.41 -2.90
C MET A 384 -8.04 0.10 -3.04
N SER A 385 -7.64 -1.14 -2.78
CA SER A 385 -6.27 -1.60 -2.97
C SER A 385 -6.25 -2.75 -3.96
N VAL A 386 -5.53 -2.55 -5.06
CA VAL A 386 -5.36 -3.55 -6.12
C VAL A 386 -4.30 -4.57 -5.69
N SER A 387 -4.60 -5.85 -5.91
CA SER A 387 -3.64 -6.94 -5.76
C SER A 387 -2.44 -6.80 -6.72
N PRO A 388 -1.25 -7.34 -6.40
CA PRO A 388 -0.08 -7.31 -7.27
C PRO A 388 -0.28 -7.91 -8.67
N SER A 389 -1.15 -8.92 -8.82
CA SER A 389 -1.55 -9.45 -10.14
C SER A 389 -2.43 -8.50 -10.94
N GLY A 390 -3.16 -7.61 -10.27
CA GLY A 390 -4.19 -6.76 -10.87
C GLY A 390 -5.57 -7.43 -10.96
N ASP A 391 -5.70 -8.71 -10.63
CA ASP A 391 -6.93 -9.50 -10.85
C ASP A 391 -8.01 -9.23 -9.79
N TYR A 392 -7.61 -8.75 -8.61
CA TYR A 392 -8.48 -8.54 -7.46
C TYR A 392 -8.27 -7.17 -6.83
N ILE A 393 -9.34 -6.64 -6.23
CA ILE A 393 -9.37 -5.37 -5.51
C ILE A 393 -9.98 -5.63 -4.12
N VAL A 394 -9.30 -5.23 -3.06
CA VAL A 394 -9.93 -5.17 -1.73
C VAL A 394 -10.50 -3.78 -1.53
N VAL A 395 -11.77 -3.70 -1.14
CA VAL A 395 -12.49 -2.47 -0.86
C VAL A 395 -12.73 -2.38 0.63
N THR A 396 -12.18 -1.37 1.32
CA THR A 396 -12.38 -1.14 2.75
C THR A 396 -13.31 0.04 2.98
N LYS A 397 -14.23 -0.07 3.94
CA LYS A 397 -15.33 0.87 4.18
C LYS A 397 -15.29 1.34 5.64
N HIS A 398 -14.90 2.60 5.86
CA HIS A 398 -14.79 3.20 7.19
C HIS A 398 -16.01 4.07 7.48
N ASN A 399 -16.72 3.80 8.57
CA ASN A 399 -17.97 4.53 8.86
C ASN A 399 -17.70 5.92 9.43
N ARG A 400 -16.63 6.08 10.22
CA ARG A 400 -16.29 7.35 10.88
C ARG A 400 -14.78 7.56 11.00
N PRO A 401 -14.33 8.82 11.13
CA PRO A 401 -12.95 9.12 11.47
C PRO A 401 -12.55 8.47 12.80
N GLY A 402 -11.48 7.69 12.79
CA GLY A 402 -10.91 7.07 14.00
C GLY A 402 -11.59 5.78 14.45
N ASP A 403 -12.43 5.14 13.62
CA ASP A 403 -12.89 3.78 13.88
C ASP A 403 -11.69 2.81 13.89
N ASP A 404 -11.60 1.97 14.92
CA ASP A 404 -10.56 0.92 15.04
C ASP A 404 -10.83 -0.27 14.09
N ASP A 405 -12.03 -0.36 13.52
CA ASP A 405 -12.43 -1.40 12.57
C ASP A 405 -13.19 -0.84 11.35
N PHE A 406 -13.27 -1.67 10.31
CA PHE A 406 -13.95 -1.36 9.06
C PHE A 406 -14.52 -2.63 8.43
N LEU A 407 -15.46 -2.47 7.50
CA LEU A 407 -15.91 -3.59 6.66
C LEU A 407 -15.06 -3.66 5.41
N PHE A 408 -14.75 -4.86 4.92
CA PHE A 408 -14.13 -5.02 3.61
C PHE A 408 -14.82 -6.09 2.77
N GLU A 409 -14.65 -5.96 1.45
CA GLU A 409 -14.99 -6.99 0.48
C GLU A 409 -13.90 -7.12 -0.59
N VAL A 410 -13.88 -8.26 -1.29
CA VAL A 410 -12.95 -8.50 -2.40
C VAL A 410 -13.72 -8.58 -3.71
N LEU A 411 -13.34 -7.73 -4.65
CA LEU A 411 -13.89 -7.67 -6.00
C LEU A 411 -12.90 -8.29 -7.00
N LYS A 412 -13.42 -8.81 -8.12
CA LYS A 412 -12.62 -9.16 -9.29
C LYS A 412 -12.54 -7.97 -10.22
N SER A 413 -11.35 -7.65 -10.69
CA SER A 413 -11.13 -6.57 -11.66
C SER A 413 -11.87 -6.84 -12.98
N ASP A 414 -12.02 -8.11 -13.37
CA ASP A 414 -12.84 -8.56 -14.51
C ASP A 414 -14.29 -8.06 -14.45
N ASP A 415 -14.90 -8.04 -13.28
CA ASP A 415 -16.30 -7.63 -13.12
C ASP A 415 -16.45 -6.11 -13.30
N LEU A 416 -15.41 -5.35 -12.94
CA LEU A 416 -15.32 -3.92 -13.21
C LEU A 416 -15.07 -3.65 -14.71
N LEU A 417 -14.15 -4.38 -15.33
CA LEU A 417 -13.86 -4.25 -16.77
C LEU A 417 -15.06 -4.51 -17.65
N ARG A 418 -15.90 -5.50 -17.31
CA ARG A 418 -17.14 -5.77 -18.05
C ARG A 418 -18.12 -4.60 -18.04
N GLN A 419 -18.10 -3.78 -16.99
CA GLN A 419 -18.93 -2.58 -16.89
C GLN A 419 -18.31 -1.41 -17.67
N LEU A 420 -16.99 -1.40 -17.84
CA LEU A 420 -16.24 -0.39 -18.59
C LEU A 420 -16.26 -0.60 -20.11
N GLN A 421 -16.61 -1.80 -20.58
CA GLN A 421 -16.86 -2.11 -21.99
C GLN A 421 -18.25 -1.65 -22.44
#